data_AF-I8II26-F1
#
_entry.id   AF-I8II26-F1
#
_cell.length_a   1.000
_cell.length_b   1.000
_cell.length_c   1.000
_cell.angle_alpha   90.00
_cell.angle_beta   90.00
_cell.angle_gamma   90.00
#
_symmetry.space_group_name_H-M   'P 1'
#
loop_
_entity.id
_entity.type
_entity.pdbx_description
1 polymer ?
#
loop_
_entity_poly.entity_id
_entity_poly.type
_entity_poly.pdbx_seq_one_letter_code
_entity_poly.pdbx_strand_id
1 'polypeptide(L)'
;MNSLRQFTRRKALQSLAVPPSQGFSTIRLWQRHFNSTPAVASRLAGIDPSKLTVTKTSSPKELTPAKDLVFGKTFTDHMLAIEWSASNGWDAPRIVPYQNLSLDPSACVFHYAFECFEGMKAYKDNNGQIRLFRPDKNMERLNKSSSRIALPTVDGEALTQLVGELVKLDSRFIPSARGYSLYLRPTMIGTQSTLGVGPPGSALLFVIASPVGPYYPTGFKAISLEATDYAVRAWPGGVGDKKLGANYAPCIVPQLSAASRGFQQNLWLFGEEEYVTEVGTMNLFIALKNKETGQKELVTAPLDGTILEGVTRDSVLGLARERLAPNGWTVSERKIRMSEVAEAADEGRLIEVFGSGTAAIVSPVRNISYKGKMVDCGLKEDEEAGEIASQMKNWIEGIQYGDEDHKWSYVL
;
A
#
# COMPACT_ATOMS: atom_id res chain seq x y z
N MET A 1 61.04 71.81 17.55
CA MET A 1 60.71 73.12 18.15
C MET A 1 59.21 73.36 18.01
N ASN A 2 58.58 73.67 19.14
CA ASN A 2 57.32 74.40 19.35
C ASN A 2 56.04 73.79 18.73
N SER A 3 55.18 73.14 19.52
CA SER A 3 54.23 73.72 20.50
C SER A 3 53.16 74.56 19.80
N LEU A 4 51.86 74.40 20.03
CA LEU A 4 51.19 74.79 21.26
C LEU A 4 49.71 74.44 21.16
N ARG A 5 49.17 74.11 22.32
CA ARG A 5 47.76 73.94 22.66
C ARG A 5 46.98 75.25 22.46
N GLN A 6 45.68 75.15 22.23
CA GLN A 6 44.73 75.92 23.05
C GLN A 6 43.34 75.25 23.14
N PHE A 7 42.84 75.29 24.38
CA PHE A 7 41.59 74.79 24.90
C PHE A 7 40.38 75.62 24.40
N THR A 8 39.17 75.04 24.32
CA THR A 8 38.13 75.18 25.37
C THR A 8 36.75 74.56 25.06
N ARG A 9 36.23 73.86 26.08
CA ARG A 9 34.85 73.79 26.62
C ARG A 9 33.68 73.15 25.83
N ARG A 10 33.33 71.95 26.32
CA ARG A 10 32.04 71.47 26.90
C ARG A 10 30.73 71.79 26.16
N LYS A 11 30.00 70.72 25.74
CA LYS A 11 28.76 70.24 26.39
C LYS A 11 28.22 68.92 25.75
N ALA A 12 28.03 67.94 26.64
CA ALA A 12 26.96 66.92 26.75
C ALA A 12 26.41 66.14 25.52
N LEU A 13 26.66 64.82 25.57
CA LEU A 13 25.71 63.68 25.46
C LEU A 13 24.71 63.62 24.28
N GLN A 14 24.96 62.69 23.36
CA GLN A 14 24.02 61.60 23.02
C GLN A 14 24.78 60.46 22.32
N SER A 15 24.74 59.27 22.92
CA SER A 15 25.34 58.04 22.41
C SER A 15 24.43 57.42 21.34
N LEU A 16 24.90 57.32 20.11
CA LEU A 16 24.28 56.47 19.10
C LEU A 16 24.82 55.04 19.26
N ALA A 17 23.93 54.16 19.72
CA ALA A 17 24.18 52.74 19.89
C ALA A 17 24.19 52.01 18.55
N VAL A 18 25.10 51.04 18.44
CA VAL A 18 25.21 50.03 17.39
C VAL A 18 23.92 49.17 17.38
N PRO A 19 23.28 48.92 16.22
CA PRO A 19 22.14 48.01 16.18
C PRO A 19 22.60 46.55 16.27
N PRO A 20 21.91 45.70 17.05
CA PRO A 20 22.23 44.28 17.16
C PRO A 20 21.71 43.48 15.97
N SER A 21 22.43 42.41 15.65
CA SER A 21 22.09 41.36 14.70
C SER A 21 20.67 40.84 14.91
N GLN A 22 19.80 40.99 13.90
CA GLN A 22 18.48 40.37 13.91
C GLN A 22 18.60 38.86 13.75
N GLY A 23 17.96 38.15 14.68
CA GLY A 23 17.93 36.70 14.76
C GLY A 23 17.21 36.05 13.59
N PHE A 24 17.57 34.79 13.39
CA PHE A 24 16.94 33.86 12.46
C PHE A 24 15.42 33.80 12.71
N SER A 25 14.66 34.34 11.77
CA SER A 25 13.23 34.13 11.64
C SER A 25 12.97 32.65 11.35
N THR A 26 12.23 31.99 12.23
CA THR A 26 11.74 30.64 12.05
C THR A 26 10.81 30.60 10.84
N ILE A 27 11.26 29.98 9.75
CA ILE A 27 10.39 29.62 8.63
C ILE A 27 9.41 28.58 9.15
N ARG A 28 8.21 29.01 9.54
CA ARG A 28 7.06 28.11 9.69
C ARG A 28 6.75 27.54 8.31
N LEU A 29 7.24 26.34 8.04
CA LEU A 29 6.77 25.50 6.93
C LEU A 29 5.27 25.24 7.15
N TRP A 30 4.42 26.00 6.47
CA TRP A 30 3.01 25.71 6.37
C TRP A 30 2.84 24.44 5.54
N GLN A 31 2.91 23.27 6.17
CA GLN A 31 2.46 22.02 5.56
C GLN A 31 0.94 22.09 5.40
N ARG A 32 0.48 22.57 4.24
CA ARG A 32 -0.91 22.40 3.81
C ARG A 32 -1.15 20.92 3.57
N HIS A 33 -1.82 20.26 4.51
CA HIS A 33 -2.29 18.90 4.32
C HIS A 33 -3.43 18.91 3.30
N PHE A 34 -3.35 18.06 2.28
CA PHE A 34 -4.46 17.85 1.36
C PHE A 34 -5.57 17.13 2.12
N ASN A 35 -6.59 17.87 2.54
CA ASN A 35 -7.84 17.30 3.02
C ASN A 35 -8.87 17.43 1.91
N SER A 36 -9.22 16.32 1.27
CA SER A 36 -10.46 16.23 0.51
C SER A 36 -11.60 16.05 1.51
N THR A 37 -12.25 17.14 1.92
CA THR A 37 -13.59 17.05 2.49
C THR A 37 -14.52 16.50 1.41
N PRO A 38 -15.37 15.50 1.70
CA PRO A 38 -16.45 15.15 0.78
C PRO A 38 -17.25 16.42 0.51
N ALA A 39 -17.34 16.82 -0.76
CA ALA A 39 -18.12 17.97 -1.13
C ALA A 39 -19.58 17.80 -0.63
N VAL A 40 -20.16 18.92 -0.19
CA VAL A 40 -21.59 19.15 0.05
C VAL A 40 -22.44 18.17 -0.76
N ALA A 41 -23.33 17.42 -0.07
CA ALA A 41 -24.22 16.40 -0.62
C ALA A 41 -24.52 16.63 -2.11
N SER A 42 -23.77 15.92 -2.95
CA SER A 42 -23.89 16.01 -4.39
C SER A 42 -25.32 15.66 -4.77
N ARG A 43 -25.97 16.48 -5.61
CA ARG A 43 -27.28 16.13 -6.20
C ARG A 43 -27.19 14.97 -7.19
N LEU A 44 -25.99 14.47 -7.48
CA LEU A 44 -25.74 13.36 -8.40
C LEU A 44 -26.07 12.02 -7.74
N ALA A 45 -26.43 11.02 -8.56
CA ALA A 45 -26.70 9.69 -8.07
C ALA A 45 -25.45 9.05 -7.45
N GLY A 46 -25.61 8.49 -6.24
CA GLY A 46 -24.64 7.59 -5.63
C GLY A 46 -24.77 6.16 -6.18
N ILE A 47 -23.81 5.29 -5.83
CA ILE A 47 -23.94 3.86 -6.11
C ILE A 47 -25.15 3.31 -5.35
N ASP A 48 -26.04 2.62 -6.07
CA ASP A 48 -27.27 2.07 -5.53
C ASP A 48 -27.32 0.55 -5.77
N PRO A 49 -26.96 -0.28 -4.77
CA PRO A 49 -26.95 -1.74 -4.91
C PRO A 49 -28.32 -2.33 -5.27
N SER A 50 -29.43 -1.66 -4.94
CA SER A 50 -30.77 -2.14 -5.25
C SER A 50 -31.09 -2.15 -6.76
N LYS A 51 -30.32 -1.40 -7.54
CA LYS A 51 -30.43 -1.33 -9.01
C LYS A 51 -29.50 -2.31 -9.73
N LEU A 52 -28.83 -3.20 -9.00
CA LEU A 52 -27.94 -4.19 -9.58
C LEU A 52 -28.67 -5.07 -10.60
N THR A 53 -28.15 -5.12 -11.82
CA THR A 53 -28.55 -6.09 -12.84
C THR A 53 -27.49 -7.18 -12.98
N VAL A 54 -27.93 -8.43 -13.19
CA VAL A 54 -27.03 -9.57 -13.33
C VAL A 54 -27.32 -10.30 -14.64
N THR A 55 -26.31 -10.36 -15.51
CA THR A 55 -26.32 -11.17 -16.73
C THR A 55 -25.32 -12.31 -16.55
N LYS A 56 -25.82 -13.54 -16.47
CA LYS A 56 -24.97 -14.73 -16.30
C LYS A 56 -24.31 -15.13 -17.62
N THR A 57 -23.09 -15.65 -17.55
CA THR A 57 -22.44 -16.26 -18.72
C THR A 57 -23.24 -17.48 -19.22
N SER A 58 -23.29 -17.64 -20.54
CA SER A 58 -23.80 -18.85 -21.20
C SER A 58 -22.68 -19.87 -21.48
N SER A 59 -21.43 -19.53 -21.20
CA SER A 59 -20.25 -20.37 -21.43
C SER A 59 -19.31 -20.30 -20.23
N PRO A 60 -19.64 -20.99 -19.11
CA PRO A 60 -18.81 -21.01 -17.92
C PRO A 60 -17.43 -21.61 -18.20
N LYS A 61 -16.38 -21.04 -17.63
CA LYS A 61 -15.00 -21.53 -17.79
C LYS A 61 -14.77 -22.82 -17.01
N GLU A 62 -13.86 -23.67 -17.47
CA GLU A 62 -13.36 -24.77 -16.64
C GLU A 62 -12.55 -24.22 -15.46
N LEU A 63 -12.59 -24.93 -14.32
CA LEU A 63 -11.82 -24.55 -13.15
C LEU A 63 -10.37 -25.03 -13.31
N THR A 64 -9.43 -24.11 -13.16
CA THR A 64 -8.01 -24.46 -13.04
C THR A 64 -7.77 -25.21 -11.73
N PRO A 65 -7.08 -26.37 -11.74
CA PRO A 65 -6.71 -27.07 -10.52
C PRO A 65 -5.91 -26.17 -9.59
N ALA A 66 -6.12 -26.28 -8.27
CA ALA A 66 -5.53 -25.37 -7.29
C ALA A 66 -3.99 -25.28 -7.40
N LYS A 67 -3.31 -26.42 -7.59
CA LYS A 67 -1.85 -26.49 -7.76
C LYS A 67 -1.30 -25.74 -8.98
N ASP A 68 -2.15 -25.47 -9.98
CA ASP A 68 -1.78 -24.82 -11.24
C ASP A 68 -2.18 -23.33 -11.26
N LEU A 69 -2.73 -22.81 -10.15
CA LEU A 69 -3.11 -21.41 -10.03
C LEU A 69 -1.88 -20.50 -9.97
N VAL A 70 -1.81 -19.57 -10.91
CA VAL A 70 -0.79 -18.51 -10.95
C VAL A 70 -1.48 -17.17 -10.70
N PHE A 71 -0.91 -16.37 -9.79
CA PHE A 71 -1.48 -15.08 -9.39
C PHE A 71 -1.83 -14.20 -10.60
N GLY A 72 -3.10 -13.82 -10.73
CA GLY A 72 -3.58 -12.88 -11.74
C GLY A 72 -3.54 -13.40 -13.19
N LYS A 73 -3.47 -14.71 -13.43
CA LYS A 73 -3.47 -15.30 -14.78
C LYS A 73 -4.81 -15.84 -15.23
N THR A 74 -5.61 -16.36 -14.31
CA THR A 74 -6.94 -16.91 -14.58
C THR A 74 -8.00 -16.03 -13.93
N PHE A 75 -9.12 -15.80 -14.59
CA PHE A 75 -10.19 -14.92 -14.13
C PHE A 75 -11.53 -15.63 -14.11
N THR A 76 -12.42 -15.22 -13.20
CA THR A 76 -13.76 -15.80 -13.04
C THR A 76 -14.68 -15.51 -14.23
N ASP A 77 -15.90 -16.04 -14.19
CA ASP A 77 -16.86 -15.95 -15.28
C ASP A 77 -17.43 -14.55 -15.48
N HIS A 78 -17.49 -13.75 -14.42
CA HIS A 78 -18.17 -12.46 -14.42
C HIS A 78 -17.25 -11.31 -13.96
N MET A 79 -17.72 -10.09 -14.19
CA MET A 79 -17.15 -8.86 -13.63
C MET A 79 -18.26 -7.89 -13.23
N LEU A 80 -18.03 -7.10 -12.19
CA LEU A 80 -18.86 -5.94 -11.84
C LEU A 80 -18.40 -4.74 -12.68
N ALA A 81 -19.33 -3.92 -13.17
CA ALA A 81 -19.05 -2.67 -13.85
C ALA A 81 -20.09 -1.60 -13.50
N ILE A 82 -19.61 -0.36 -13.32
CA ILE A 82 -20.42 0.82 -12.99
C ILE A 82 -19.80 2.04 -13.66
N GLU A 83 -20.52 2.68 -14.59
CA GLU A 83 -20.12 3.96 -15.18
C GLU A 83 -20.42 5.11 -14.23
N TRP A 84 -19.69 6.20 -14.46
CA TRP A 84 -19.94 7.48 -13.84
C TRP A 84 -19.81 8.59 -14.88
N SER A 85 -20.65 9.61 -14.75
CA SER A 85 -20.51 10.88 -15.49
C SER A 85 -20.67 12.08 -14.57
N ALA A 86 -20.00 13.17 -14.90
CA ALA A 86 -20.07 14.42 -14.14
C ALA A 86 -21.49 15.03 -14.14
N SER A 87 -22.34 14.69 -15.12
CA SER A 87 -23.71 15.19 -15.21
C SER A 87 -24.72 14.37 -14.41
N ASN A 88 -24.53 13.04 -14.31
CA ASN A 88 -25.55 12.14 -13.75
C ASN A 88 -25.12 11.46 -12.43
N GLY A 89 -23.82 11.38 -12.15
CA GLY A 89 -23.29 10.56 -11.07
C GLY A 89 -23.06 9.12 -11.52
N TRP A 90 -23.24 8.18 -10.59
CA TRP A 90 -23.08 6.75 -10.83
C TRP A 90 -24.32 6.16 -11.50
N ASP A 91 -24.09 5.38 -12.55
CA ASP A 91 -25.14 4.61 -13.22
C ASP A 91 -25.49 3.33 -12.43
N ALA A 92 -26.51 2.61 -12.88
CA ALA A 92 -26.91 1.35 -12.27
C ALA A 92 -25.78 0.29 -12.37
N PRO A 93 -25.42 -0.38 -11.27
CA PRO A 93 -24.38 -1.40 -11.30
C PRO A 93 -24.83 -2.61 -12.12
N ARG A 94 -23.88 -3.25 -12.81
CA ARG A 94 -24.13 -4.50 -13.53
C ARG A 94 -23.04 -5.53 -13.25
N ILE A 95 -23.46 -6.76 -13.00
CA ILE A 95 -22.60 -7.94 -13.10
C ILE A 95 -22.86 -8.58 -14.46
N VAL A 96 -21.82 -8.69 -15.28
CA VAL A 96 -21.90 -9.19 -16.65
C VAL A 96 -20.82 -10.25 -16.88
N PRO A 97 -20.90 -11.07 -17.94
CA PRO A 97 -19.81 -11.97 -18.29
C PRO A 97 -18.49 -11.21 -18.45
N TYR A 98 -17.40 -11.82 -18.01
CA TYR A 98 -16.06 -11.25 -18.14
C TYR A 98 -15.76 -10.97 -19.62
N GLN A 99 -15.39 -9.73 -19.93
CA GLN A 99 -15.19 -9.26 -21.30
C GLN A 99 -14.13 -8.17 -21.39
N ASN A 100 -13.66 -7.92 -22.62
CA ASN A 100 -12.76 -6.79 -22.89
C ASN A 100 -13.50 -5.46 -22.72
N LEU A 101 -12.76 -4.43 -22.30
CA LEU A 101 -13.27 -3.06 -22.27
C LEU A 101 -13.15 -2.43 -23.66
N SER A 102 -14.23 -1.79 -24.13
CA SER A 102 -14.23 -0.99 -25.36
C SER A 102 -14.14 0.49 -24.97
N LEU A 103 -12.98 1.10 -25.16
CA LEU A 103 -12.70 2.49 -24.81
C LEU A 103 -12.27 3.28 -26.05
N ASP A 104 -12.61 4.56 -26.08
CA ASP A 104 -12.12 5.47 -27.10
C ASP A 104 -10.58 5.57 -27.03
N PRO A 105 -9.85 5.59 -28.16
CA PRO A 105 -8.39 5.71 -28.14
C PRO A 105 -7.88 7.00 -27.44
N SER A 106 -8.70 8.05 -27.39
CA SER A 106 -8.40 9.30 -26.68
C SER A 106 -8.81 9.29 -25.20
N ALA A 107 -9.28 8.16 -24.66
CA ALA A 107 -9.62 8.05 -23.24
C ALA A 107 -8.42 8.41 -22.36
N CYS A 108 -8.64 9.31 -21.40
CA CYS A 108 -7.56 9.91 -20.61
C CYS A 108 -6.73 8.90 -19.79
N VAL A 109 -7.28 7.72 -19.47
CA VAL A 109 -6.52 6.62 -18.83
C VAL A 109 -5.29 6.21 -19.65
N PHE A 110 -5.37 6.15 -20.98
CA PHE A 110 -4.28 5.69 -21.84
C PHE A 110 -3.12 6.69 -21.94
N HIS A 111 -3.40 7.97 -21.70
CA HIS A 111 -2.43 9.05 -21.93
C HIS A 111 -1.85 9.61 -20.63
N TYR A 112 -2.67 9.68 -19.57
CA TYR A 112 -2.34 10.42 -18.36
C TYR A 112 -2.54 9.62 -17.07
N ALA A 113 -2.74 8.30 -17.17
CA ALA A 113 -2.83 7.38 -16.03
C ALA A 113 -3.88 7.81 -14.98
N PHE A 114 -5.04 8.29 -15.44
CA PHE A 114 -6.21 8.48 -14.59
C PHE A 114 -6.77 7.12 -14.17
N GLU A 115 -6.04 6.40 -13.32
CA GLU A 115 -6.40 5.08 -12.84
C GLU A 115 -5.91 4.82 -11.42
N CYS A 116 -6.76 4.15 -10.66
CA CYS A 116 -6.41 3.58 -9.36
C CYS A 116 -7.05 2.20 -9.22
N PHE A 117 -6.47 1.38 -8.35
CA PHE A 117 -6.96 0.02 -8.12
C PHE A 117 -6.84 -0.37 -6.66
N GLU A 118 -7.58 -1.42 -6.30
CA GLU A 118 -7.51 -2.07 -5.01
C GLU A 118 -7.13 -3.55 -5.12
N GLY A 119 -6.82 -4.14 -3.97
CA GLY A 119 -6.47 -5.55 -3.87
C GLY A 119 -6.91 -6.13 -2.54
N MET A 120 -7.99 -6.90 -2.58
CA MET A 120 -8.53 -7.65 -1.44
C MET A 120 -8.74 -9.12 -1.81
N LYS A 121 -9.14 -9.94 -0.83
CA LYS A 121 -9.35 -11.37 -1.02
C LYS A 121 -10.65 -11.81 -0.36
N ALA A 122 -11.33 -12.76 -1.02
CA ALA A 122 -12.38 -13.56 -0.44
C ALA A 122 -11.85 -14.95 -0.07
N TYR A 123 -12.25 -15.43 1.10
CA TYR A 123 -11.86 -16.72 1.67
C TYR A 123 -13.11 -17.55 1.94
N LYS A 124 -12.96 -18.87 1.89
CA LYS A 124 -13.98 -19.83 2.27
C LYS A 124 -13.52 -20.51 3.55
N ASP A 125 -14.33 -20.44 4.60
CA ASP A 125 -14.03 -21.14 5.85
C ASP A 125 -14.36 -22.63 5.78
N ASN A 126 -14.07 -23.36 6.86
CA ASN A 126 -14.32 -24.80 6.96
C ASN A 126 -15.80 -25.18 6.87
N ASN A 127 -16.73 -24.23 7.09
CA ASN A 127 -18.17 -24.41 6.95
C ASN A 127 -18.69 -24.01 5.57
N GLY A 128 -17.81 -23.56 4.66
CA GLY A 128 -18.16 -23.07 3.33
C GLY A 128 -18.64 -21.62 3.30
N GLN A 129 -18.66 -20.92 4.43
CA GLN A 129 -19.07 -19.52 4.50
C GLN A 129 -17.98 -18.63 3.89
N ILE A 130 -18.41 -17.66 3.08
CA ILE A 130 -17.50 -16.75 2.38
C ILE A 130 -17.28 -15.49 3.21
N ARG A 131 -16.02 -15.04 3.27
CA ARG A 131 -15.57 -13.90 4.07
C ARG A 131 -14.68 -12.97 3.27
N LEU A 132 -14.79 -11.67 3.50
CA LEU A 132 -13.85 -10.64 3.06
C LEU A 132 -13.02 -10.16 4.24
N PHE A 133 -11.73 -9.88 4.01
CA PHE A 133 -10.85 -9.35 5.06
C PHE A 133 -10.73 -7.83 4.95
N ARG A 134 -11.26 -7.12 5.96
CA ARG A 134 -11.22 -5.65 6.10
C ARG A 134 -11.58 -4.89 4.80
N PRO A 135 -12.72 -5.20 4.15
CA PRO A 135 -13.11 -4.52 2.91
C PRO A 135 -13.28 -3.01 3.12
N ASP A 136 -13.72 -2.57 4.31
CA ASP A 136 -13.81 -1.18 4.73
C ASP A 136 -12.51 -0.39 4.46
N LYS A 137 -11.36 -0.93 4.86
CA LYS A 137 -10.06 -0.28 4.65
C LYS A 137 -9.63 -0.22 3.19
N ASN A 138 -10.07 -1.16 2.38
CA ASN A 138 -9.83 -1.13 0.94
C ASN A 138 -10.68 -0.02 0.31
N MET A 139 -11.94 0.14 0.72
CA MET A 139 -12.81 1.21 0.20
C MET A 139 -12.34 2.60 0.63
N GLU A 140 -11.90 2.76 1.88
CA GLU A 140 -11.28 4.01 2.37
C GLU A 140 -10.07 4.40 1.49
N ARG A 141 -9.18 3.45 1.19
CA ARG A 141 -7.97 3.70 0.39
C ARG A 141 -8.28 3.90 -1.11
N LEU A 142 -9.30 3.23 -1.64
CA LEU A 142 -9.81 3.49 -2.99
C LEU A 142 -10.25 4.94 -3.12
N ASN A 143 -11.05 5.44 -2.18
CA ASN A 143 -11.52 6.83 -2.16
C ASN A 143 -10.39 7.84 -2.00
N LYS A 144 -9.39 7.56 -1.14
CA LYS A 144 -8.18 8.40 -1.04
C LYS A 144 -7.44 8.46 -2.38
N SER A 145 -7.36 7.35 -3.10
CA SER A 145 -6.66 7.24 -4.37
C SER A 145 -7.42 7.95 -5.49
N SER A 146 -8.72 7.69 -5.64
CA SER A 146 -9.55 8.31 -6.68
C SER A 146 -9.63 9.83 -6.52
N SER A 147 -9.84 10.31 -5.30
CA SER A 147 -9.88 11.75 -4.99
C SER A 147 -8.58 12.46 -5.36
N ARG A 148 -7.42 11.81 -5.21
CA ARG A 148 -6.12 12.41 -5.52
C ARG A 148 -5.94 12.70 -7.00
N ILE A 149 -6.58 11.93 -7.87
CA ILE A 149 -6.52 12.09 -9.33
C ILE A 149 -7.86 12.58 -9.92
N ALA A 150 -8.69 13.23 -9.11
CA ALA A 150 -9.98 13.81 -9.50
C ALA A 150 -10.97 12.81 -10.14
N LEU A 151 -10.87 11.52 -9.80
CA LEU A 151 -11.89 10.53 -10.09
C LEU A 151 -12.97 10.53 -9.00
N PRO A 152 -14.20 10.07 -9.29
CA PRO A 152 -15.28 10.04 -8.30
C PRO A 152 -14.96 9.13 -7.11
N THR A 153 -15.53 9.46 -5.95
CA THR A 153 -15.54 8.57 -4.78
C THR A 153 -16.76 7.66 -4.79
N VAL A 154 -16.67 6.56 -4.05
CA VAL A 154 -17.72 5.56 -3.87
C VAL A 154 -18.23 5.56 -2.43
N ASP A 155 -19.48 5.14 -2.24
CA ASP A 155 -19.94 4.64 -0.96
C ASP A 155 -19.31 3.26 -0.71
N GLY A 156 -18.53 3.13 0.36
CA GLY A 156 -17.76 1.93 0.66
C GLY A 156 -18.64 0.74 1.04
N GLU A 157 -19.76 0.96 1.71
CA GLU A 157 -20.68 -0.12 2.08
C GLU A 157 -21.40 -0.62 0.83
N ALA A 158 -21.93 0.30 0.01
CA ALA A 158 -22.60 -0.04 -1.23
C ALA A 158 -21.70 -0.84 -2.18
N LEU A 159 -20.44 -0.41 -2.36
CA LEU A 159 -19.49 -1.15 -3.20
C LEU A 159 -19.11 -2.51 -2.58
N THR A 160 -19.00 -2.60 -1.25
CA THR A 160 -18.73 -3.89 -0.57
C THR A 160 -19.86 -4.88 -0.80
N GLN A 161 -21.12 -4.45 -0.72
CA GLN A 161 -22.28 -5.28 -1.01
C GLN A 161 -22.25 -5.80 -2.47
N LEU A 162 -21.98 -4.92 -3.45
CA LEU A 162 -21.89 -5.29 -4.86
C LEU A 162 -20.73 -6.27 -5.15
N VAL A 163 -19.57 -6.06 -4.51
CA VAL A 163 -18.46 -7.01 -4.56
C VAL A 163 -18.87 -8.36 -3.96
N GLY A 164 -19.63 -8.34 -2.87
CA GLY A 164 -20.21 -9.54 -2.26
C GLY A 164 -21.10 -10.33 -3.22
N GLU A 165 -21.99 -9.67 -3.96
CA GLU A 165 -22.85 -10.31 -4.96
C GLU A 165 -22.04 -10.94 -6.11
N LEU A 166 -20.98 -10.28 -6.59
CA LEU A 166 -20.06 -10.86 -7.58
C LEU A 166 -19.36 -12.12 -7.02
N VAL A 167 -18.86 -12.04 -5.78
CA VAL A 167 -18.17 -13.15 -5.12
C VAL A 167 -19.11 -14.35 -4.89
N LYS A 168 -20.36 -14.11 -4.50
CA LYS A 168 -21.38 -15.16 -4.34
C LYS A 168 -21.67 -15.83 -5.68
N LEU A 169 -21.86 -15.04 -6.74
CA LEU A 169 -22.12 -15.56 -8.08
C LEU A 169 -20.96 -16.45 -8.59
N ASP A 170 -19.72 -16.02 -8.37
CA ASP A 170 -18.51 -16.73 -8.80
C ASP A 170 -17.88 -17.61 -7.70
N SER A 171 -18.65 -17.99 -6.67
CA SER A 171 -18.17 -18.70 -5.48
C SER A 171 -17.52 -20.07 -5.77
N ARG A 172 -17.82 -20.68 -6.92
CA ARG A 172 -17.18 -21.92 -7.39
C ARG A 172 -15.69 -21.76 -7.69
N PHE A 173 -15.22 -20.54 -7.92
CA PHE A 173 -13.81 -20.24 -8.16
C PHE A 173 -13.02 -20.07 -6.86
N ILE A 174 -13.66 -19.96 -5.69
CA ILE A 174 -12.97 -19.83 -4.41
C ILE A 174 -12.51 -21.22 -3.95
N PRO A 175 -11.20 -21.53 -3.97
CA PRO A 175 -10.73 -22.84 -3.54
C PRO A 175 -10.91 -22.97 -2.02
N SER A 176 -11.36 -24.13 -1.54
CA SER A 176 -11.59 -24.37 -0.11
C SER A 176 -10.31 -24.70 0.66
N ALA A 177 -9.20 -24.95 -0.04
CA ALA A 177 -7.93 -25.30 0.59
C ALA A 177 -7.31 -24.08 1.29
N ARG A 178 -6.76 -24.29 2.51
CA ARG A 178 -6.03 -23.24 3.23
C ARG A 178 -4.84 -22.75 2.41
N GLY A 179 -4.58 -21.45 2.45
CA GLY A 179 -3.57 -20.78 1.62
C GLY A 179 -4.08 -20.35 0.24
N TYR A 180 -5.34 -20.65 -0.10
CA TYR A 180 -5.98 -20.24 -1.34
C TYR A 180 -7.10 -19.25 -1.10
N SER A 181 -7.37 -18.42 -2.10
CA SER A 181 -8.40 -17.38 -2.01
C SER A 181 -8.87 -16.97 -3.39
N LEU A 182 -9.92 -16.15 -3.43
CA LEU A 182 -10.28 -15.41 -4.62
C LEU A 182 -9.80 -13.96 -4.46
N TYR A 183 -8.81 -13.57 -5.26
CA TYR A 183 -8.31 -12.21 -5.28
C TYR A 183 -9.27 -11.31 -6.06
N LEU A 184 -9.60 -10.16 -5.48
CA LEU A 184 -10.54 -9.18 -6.01
C LEU A 184 -9.79 -7.92 -6.40
N ARG A 185 -10.02 -7.44 -7.62
CA ARG A 185 -9.35 -6.29 -8.22
C ARG A 185 -10.38 -5.21 -8.59
N PRO A 186 -10.88 -4.42 -7.63
CA PRO A 186 -11.56 -3.17 -7.96
C PRO A 186 -10.59 -2.25 -8.69
N THR A 187 -11.05 -1.64 -9.77
CA THR A 187 -10.26 -0.75 -10.62
C THR A 187 -11.15 0.39 -11.09
N MET A 188 -10.67 1.61 -10.95
CA MET A 188 -11.37 2.81 -11.44
C MET A 188 -10.47 3.51 -12.46
N ILE A 189 -11.03 3.80 -13.62
CA ILE A 189 -10.34 4.48 -14.73
C ILE A 189 -11.12 5.69 -15.21
N GLY A 190 -10.41 6.74 -15.63
CA GLY A 190 -11.00 7.87 -16.34
C GLY A 190 -11.26 7.51 -17.81
N THR A 191 -12.48 7.71 -18.27
CA THR A 191 -12.92 7.32 -19.62
C THR A 191 -13.19 8.52 -20.53
N GLN A 192 -12.87 9.73 -20.08
CA GLN A 192 -13.08 10.95 -20.85
C GLN A 192 -12.28 10.91 -22.16
N SER A 193 -12.97 10.95 -23.29
CA SER A 193 -12.38 11.07 -24.63
C SER A 193 -11.84 12.48 -24.84
N THR A 194 -10.57 12.69 -24.52
CA THR A 194 -9.89 13.98 -24.67
C THR A 194 -8.38 13.84 -24.54
N LEU A 195 -7.63 14.62 -25.33
CA LEU A 195 -6.20 14.81 -25.11
C LEU A 195 -5.91 16.01 -24.20
N GLY A 196 -6.91 16.82 -23.85
CA GLY A 196 -6.76 17.91 -22.89
C GLY A 196 -6.57 17.38 -21.47
N VAL A 197 -5.57 17.88 -20.75
CA VAL A 197 -5.33 17.48 -19.36
C VAL A 197 -6.24 18.28 -18.43
N GLY A 198 -7.24 17.61 -17.87
CA GLY A 198 -8.20 18.18 -16.91
C GLY A 198 -8.96 17.09 -16.15
N PRO A 199 -9.81 17.45 -15.18
CA PRO A 199 -10.63 16.48 -14.44
C PRO A 199 -11.50 15.65 -15.40
N PRO A 200 -11.49 14.30 -15.30
CA PRO A 200 -12.31 13.46 -16.17
C PRO A 200 -13.80 13.72 -15.95
N GLY A 201 -14.54 13.96 -17.04
CA GLY A 201 -16.01 14.09 -17.01
C GLY A 201 -16.73 12.74 -17.03
N SER A 202 -16.01 11.64 -17.20
CA SER A 202 -16.52 10.27 -17.13
C SER A 202 -15.48 9.29 -16.58
N ALA A 203 -15.96 8.24 -15.93
CA ALA A 203 -15.14 7.19 -15.36
C ALA A 203 -15.85 5.82 -15.44
N LEU A 204 -15.08 4.75 -15.31
CA LEU A 204 -15.57 3.39 -15.15
C LEU A 204 -14.95 2.78 -13.90
N LEU A 205 -15.79 2.30 -12.99
CA LEU A 205 -15.40 1.39 -11.92
C LEU A 205 -15.74 -0.03 -12.33
N PHE A 206 -14.80 -0.95 -12.23
CA PHE A 206 -15.05 -2.37 -12.46
C PHE A 206 -14.32 -3.25 -11.44
N VAL A 207 -14.82 -4.46 -11.22
CA VAL A 207 -14.21 -5.46 -10.35
C VAL A 207 -14.08 -6.77 -11.10
N ILE A 208 -12.85 -7.27 -11.21
CA ILE A 208 -12.55 -8.60 -11.71
C ILE A 208 -12.02 -9.47 -10.58
N ALA A 209 -12.24 -10.78 -10.68
CA ALA A 209 -11.81 -11.75 -9.68
C ALA A 209 -10.91 -12.82 -10.31
N SER A 210 -9.93 -13.28 -9.53
CA SER A 210 -8.93 -14.27 -9.95
C SER A 210 -8.67 -15.27 -8.82
N PRO A 211 -8.87 -16.59 -9.02
CA PRO A 211 -8.48 -17.58 -8.03
C PRO A 211 -6.95 -17.59 -7.88
N VAL A 212 -6.46 -17.60 -6.64
CA VAL A 212 -5.04 -17.54 -6.34
C VAL A 212 -4.64 -18.53 -5.24
N GLY A 213 -3.47 -19.13 -5.41
CA GLY A 213 -2.76 -19.85 -4.35
C GLY A 213 -1.71 -18.98 -3.66
N PRO A 214 -0.67 -19.60 -3.06
CA PRO A 214 0.49 -18.90 -2.54
C PRO A 214 1.11 -17.97 -3.58
N TYR A 215 1.57 -16.78 -3.13
CA TYR A 215 2.01 -15.73 -4.04
C TYR A 215 3.30 -16.07 -4.80
N TYR A 216 4.28 -16.65 -4.12
CA TYR A 216 5.51 -17.13 -4.76
C TYR A 216 5.35 -18.60 -5.18
N PRO A 217 5.89 -19.00 -6.35
CA PRO A 217 5.92 -20.40 -6.76
C PRO A 217 6.60 -21.32 -5.73
N THR A 218 7.52 -20.75 -4.95
CA THR A 218 8.22 -21.41 -3.85
C THR A 218 7.40 -21.57 -2.57
N GLY A 219 6.21 -20.95 -2.49
CA GLY A 219 5.35 -20.94 -1.31
C GLY A 219 5.71 -19.83 -0.30
N PHE A 220 5.51 -20.11 0.98
CA PHE A 220 5.93 -19.24 2.09
C PHE A 220 7.43 -19.42 2.36
N LYS A 221 8.26 -19.10 1.37
CA LYS A 221 9.73 -19.12 1.47
C LYS A 221 10.30 -17.72 1.55
N ALA A 222 11.48 -17.63 2.16
CA ALA A 222 12.15 -16.36 2.32
C ALA A 222 12.65 -15.82 0.97
N ILE A 223 12.53 -14.51 0.77
CA ILE A 223 13.03 -13.82 -0.42
C ILE A 223 14.35 -13.10 -0.14
N SER A 224 15.13 -12.91 -1.19
CA SER A 224 16.33 -12.09 -1.23
C SER A 224 16.02 -10.75 -1.90
N LEU A 225 16.53 -9.66 -1.29
CA LEU A 225 16.26 -8.30 -1.71
C LEU A 225 17.50 -7.60 -2.24
N GLU A 226 17.29 -6.66 -3.15
CA GLU A 226 18.30 -5.66 -3.51
C GLU A 226 17.96 -4.30 -2.89
N ALA A 227 18.85 -3.78 -2.03
CA ALA A 227 18.76 -2.40 -1.57
C ALA A 227 18.97 -1.45 -2.75
N THR A 228 17.88 -0.82 -3.20
CA THR A 228 17.83 0.00 -4.40
C THR A 228 17.90 1.46 -4.01
N ASP A 229 19.03 2.10 -4.30
CA ASP A 229 19.36 3.49 -3.98
C ASP A 229 19.37 4.41 -5.23
N TYR A 230 19.57 3.86 -6.42
CA TYR A 230 19.61 4.61 -7.67
C TYR A 230 18.21 4.96 -8.24
N ALA A 231 17.16 4.31 -7.74
CA ALA A 231 15.78 4.53 -8.18
C ALA A 231 14.86 4.80 -6.99
N VAL A 232 14.02 5.82 -7.12
CA VAL A 232 13.10 6.25 -6.06
C VAL A 232 11.68 5.84 -6.41
N ARG A 233 11.06 5.04 -5.55
CA ARG A 233 9.66 4.58 -5.70
C ARG A 233 8.65 5.72 -5.53
N ALA A 234 8.88 6.58 -4.55
CA ALA A 234 8.00 7.68 -4.18
C ALA A 234 8.78 8.77 -3.44
N TRP A 235 8.27 10.00 -3.45
CA TRP A 235 8.91 11.15 -2.81
C TRP A 235 7.90 12.03 -2.06
N PRO A 236 8.33 12.83 -1.06
CA PRO A 236 7.46 13.73 -0.31
C PRO A 236 6.70 14.70 -1.21
N GLY A 237 5.39 14.81 -0.97
CA GLY A 237 4.48 15.60 -1.82
C GLY A 237 4.01 14.89 -3.10
N GLY A 238 4.58 13.73 -3.43
CA GLY A 238 4.16 12.86 -4.51
C GLY A 238 2.84 12.14 -4.23
N VAL A 239 2.72 10.91 -4.75
CA VAL A 239 1.47 10.10 -4.65
C VAL A 239 1.74 8.66 -4.22
N GLY A 240 2.89 8.39 -3.60
CA GLY A 240 3.32 7.04 -3.20
C GLY A 240 2.43 6.37 -2.16
N ASP A 241 1.69 7.17 -1.39
CA ASP A 241 0.70 6.74 -0.40
C ASP A 241 -0.68 6.45 -1.01
N LYS A 242 -0.83 6.57 -2.33
CA LYS A 242 -2.05 6.25 -3.10
C LYS A 242 -1.81 5.06 -4.02
N LYS A 243 -2.87 4.29 -4.28
CA LYS A 243 -2.81 3.06 -5.06
C LYS A 243 -3.08 3.32 -6.55
N LEU A 244 -2.29 4.22 -7.13
CA LEU A 244 -2.38 4.66 -8.53
C LEU A 244 -1.51 3.79 -9.44
N GLY A 245 -1.97 3.50 -10.67
CA GLY A 245 -1.20 2.71 -11.64
C GLY A 245 0.19 3.30 -11.94
N ALA A 246 0.27 4.63 -11.98
CA ALA A 246 1.51 5.39 -12.21
C ALA A 246 2.63 5.11 -11.19
N ASN A 247 2.31 4.63 -9.99
CA ASN A 247 3.33 4.28 -8.98
C ASN A 247 4.01 2.92 -9.24
N TYR A 248 3.48 2.10 -10.15
CA TYR A 248 3.94 0.73 -10.36
C TYR A 248 4.78 0.59 -11.62
N ALA A 249 4.36 1.20 -12.74
CA ALA A 249 5.05 1.06 -14.02
C ALA A 249 6.54 1.48 -13.97
N PRO A 250 6.94 2.60 -13.33
CA PRO A 250 8.35 2.98 -13.22
C PRO A 250 9.20 2.01 -12.39
N CYS A 251 8.58 1.18 -11.54
CA CYS A 251 9.28 0.22 -10.71
C CYS A 251 9.74 -1.04 -11.47
N ILE A 252 9.22 -1.27 -12.68
CA ILE A 252 9.47 -2.51 -13.45
C ILE A 252 10.94 -2.61 -13.90
N VAL A 253 11.55 -1.53 -14.37
CA VAL A 253 12.96 -1.56 -14.82
C VAL A 253 13.91 -1.87 -13.66
N PRO A 254 13.80 -1.22 -12.48
CA PRO A 254 14.58 -1.64 -11.30
C PRO A 254 14.32 -3.09 -10.89
N GLN A 255 13.08 -3.57 -10.95
CA GLN A 255 12.76 -4.95 -10.62
C GLN A 255 13.39 -5.97 -11.57
N LEU A 256 13.41 -5.69 -12.88
CA LEU A 256 14.12 -6.52 -13.86
C LEU A 256 15.63 -6.53 -13.60
N SER A 257 16.19 -5.37 -13.25
CA SER A 257 17.60 -5.21 -12.90
C SER A 257 17.96 -6.07 -11.68
N ALA A 258 17.21 -5.97 -10.59
CA ALA A 258 17.39 -6.79 -9.38
C ALA A 258 17.27 -8.29 -9.68
N ALA A 259 16.26 -8.68 -10.47
CA ALA A 259 16.05 -10.08 -10.87
C ALA A 259 17.22 -10.64 -11.70
N SER A 260 17.82 -9.83 -12.58
CA SER A 260 19.01 -10.24 -13.35
C SER A 260 20.23 -10.56 -12.48
N ARG A 261 20.24 -10.06 -11.24
CA ARG A 261 21.27 -10.34 -10.21
C ARG A 261 20.83 -11.38 -9.17
N GLY A 262 19.69 -12.03 -9.39
CA GLY A 262 19.21 -13.13 -8.54
C GLY A 262 18.33 -12.70 -7.36
N PHE A 263 17.95 -11.43 -7.25
CA PHE A 263 17.08 -10.93 -6.19
C PHE A 263 15.61 -11.00 -6.61
N GLN A 264 14.72 -11.36 -5.68
CA GLN A 264 13.30 -11.51 -6.00
C GLN A 264 12.55 -10.18 -5.96
N GLN A 265 12.98 -9.21 -5.16
CA GLN A 265 12.35 -7.88 -5.05
C GLN A 265 13.39 -6.77 -4.77
N ASN A 266 13.04 -5.53 -5.11
CA ASN A 266 13.76 -4.36 -4.61
C ASN A 266 13.36 -4.05 -3.16
N LEU A 267 14.33 -3.68 -2.33
CA LEU A 267 14.12 -2.90 -1.11
C LEU A 267 14.32 -1.42 -1.48
N TRP A 268 13.25 -0.65 -1.46
CA TRP A 268 13.29 0.75 -1.87
C TRP A 268 13.91 1.61 -0.76
N LEU A 269 15.01 2.29 -1.10
CA LEU A 269 15.66 3.26 -0.23
C LEU A 269 15.26 4.69 -0.63
N PHE A 270 15.27 5.59 0.34
CA PHE A 270 14.92 7.00 0.11
C PHE A 270 15.90 7.96 0.79
N GLY A 271 16.30 8.99 0.03
CA GLY A 271 17.18 10.06 0.51
C GLY A 271 18.65 9.66 0.60
N GLU A 272 19.51 10.64 0.87
CA GLU A 272 20.95 10.40 1.12
C GLU A 272 21.17 9.55 2.38
N GLU A 273 20.21 9.57 3.31
CA GLU A 273 20.23 8.76 4.52
C GLU A 273 19.90 7.28 4.28
N GLU A 274 19.49 6.91 3.06
CA GLU A 274 19.12 5.55 2.68
C GLU A 274 18.03 4.98 3.62
N TYR A 275 16.99 5.77 3.86
CA TYR A 275 15.86 5.35 4.66
C TYR A 275 15.15 4.17 4.00
N VAL A 276 14.91 3.14 4.78
CA VAL A 276 14.17 1.97 4.34
C VAL A 276 12.68 2.29 4.25
N THR A 277 12.06 2.01 3.10
CA THR A 277 10.66 2.32 2.83
C THR A 277 9.79 1.07 2.66
N GLU A 278 9.82 0.46 1.47
CA GLU A 278 8.98 -0.67 1.08
C GLU A 278 9.80 -1.78 0.40
N VAL A 279 9.26 -2.99 0.36
CA VAL A 279 9.83 -4.13 -0.37
C VAL A 279 8.95 -4.43 -1.58
N GLY A 280 9.42 -4.06 -2.77
CA GLY A 280 8.64 -4.22 -4.00
C GLY A 280 7.31 -3.48 -3.91
N THR A 281 6.22 -4.22 -3.80
CA THR A 281 4.86 -3.70 -3.60
C THR A 281 4.27 -4.02 -2.22
N MET A 282 5.13 -4.25 -1.22
CA MET A 282 4.78 -4.61 0.16
C MET A 282 5.36 -3.60 1.14
N ASN A 283 4.67 -3.37 2.25
CA ASN A 283 5.26 -2.63 3.37
C ASN A 283 6.30 -3.51 4.08
N LEU A 284 7.36 -2.92 4.63
CA LEU A 284 8.40 -3.65 5.35
C LEU A 284 8.19 -3.60 6.87
N PHE A 285 8.49 -4.72 7.53
CA PHE A 285 8.69 -4.82 8.97
C PHE A 285 10.08 -5.39 9.29
N ILE A 286 10.69 -4.86 10.35
CA ILE A 286 11.99 -5.28 10.87
C ILE A 286 11.83 -5.56 12.36
N ALA A 287 12.08 -6.80 12.78
CA ALA A 287 12.17 -7.16 14.18
C ALA A 287 13.64 -7.13 14.61
N LEU A 288 13.97 -6.36 15.64
CA LEU A 288 15.33 -6.22 16.15
C LEU A 288 15.36 -6.03 17.66
N LYS A 289 16.54 -6.16 18.26
CA LYS A 289 16.80 -5.73 19.63
C LYS A 289 17.35 -4.31 19.62
N ASN A 290 16.75 -3.44 20.43
CA ASN A 290 17.27 -2.10 20.66
C ASN A 290 18.70 -2.19 21.22
N LYS A 291 19.61 -1.35 20.69
CA LYS A 291 21.03 -1.39 21.01
C LYS A 291 21.34 -1.07 22.47
N GLU A 292 20.58 -0.16 23.07
CA GLU A 292 20.81 0.36 24.42
C GLU A 292 20.07 -0.48 25.47
N THR A 293 18.81 -0.81 25.22
CA THR A 293 17.94 -1.47 26.20
C THR A 293 17.91 -2.99 26.06
N GLY A 294 18.32 -3.53 24.90
CA GLY A 294 18.15 -4.95 24.56
C GLY A 294 16.69 -5.37 24.33
N GLN A 295 15.74 -4.44 24.45
CA GLN A 295 14.31 -4.72 24.28
C GLN A 295 14.00 -5.07 22.82
N LYS A 296 13.10 -6.06 22.62
CA LYS A 296 12.63 -6.40 21.28
C LYS A 296 11.73 -5.29 20.72
N GLU A 297 11.97 -4.90 19.48
CA GLU A 297 11.24 -3.85 18.77
C GLU A 297 10.81 -4.37 17.40
N LEU A 298 9.54 -4.18 17.05
CA LEU A 298 9.02 -4.36 15.70
C LEU A 298 8.86 -2.99 15.05
N VAL A 299 9.69 -2.71 14.04
CA VAL A 299 9.79 -1.43 13.35
C VAL A 299 9.17 -1.50 11.97
N THR A 300 8.44 -0.46 11.58
CA THR A 300 8.03 -0.21 10.19
C THR A 300 8.15 1.28 9.86
N ALA A 301 8.33 1.61 8.58
CA ALA A 301 8.40 3.00 8.14
C ALA A 301 7.09 3.76 8.46
N PRO A 302 7.15 5.05 8.85
CA PRO A 302 5.98 5.85 9.18
C PRO A 302 5.20 6.24 7.91
N LEU A 303 3.92 6.57 8.07
CA LEU A 303 3.08 7.06 6.97
C LEU A 303 3.33 8.56 6.73
N ASP A 304 4.42 8.89 6.02
CA ASP A 304 4.84 10.27 5.72
C ASP A 304 4.48 10.75 4.29
N GLY A 305 3.60 10.02 3.61
CA GLY A 305 3.18 10.26 2.22
C GLY A 305 3.99 9.50 1.17
N THR A 306 5.11 8.86 1.55
CA THR A 306 5.92 8.03 0.65
C THR A 306 5.64 6.53 0.77
N ILE A 307 4.92 6.11 1.80
CA ILE A 307 4.57 4.72 2.10
C ILE A 307 3.10 4.48 1.79
N LEU A 308 2.79 3.39 1.06
CA LEU A 308 1.40 3.01 0.84
C LEU A 308 0.78 2.55 2.15
N GLU A 309 -0.40 3.07 2.48
CA GLU A 309 -1.16 2.67 3.67
C GLU A 309 -1.71 1.23 3.52
N GLY A 310 -0.87 0.22 3.73
CA GLY A 310 -1.23 -1.18 3.58
C GLY A 310 -2.28 -1.65 4.58
N VAL A 311 -3.37 -2.27 4.13
CA VAL A 311 -4.35 -2.94 5.02
C VAL A 311 -3.68 -4.04 5.83
N THR A 312 -2.77 -4.80 5.21
CA THR A 312 -2.00 -5.83 5.90
C THR A 312 -1.00 -5.22 6.89
N ARG A 313 -0.33 -4.11 6.55
CA ARG A 313 0.54 -3.36 7.47
C ARG A 313 -0.23 -2.89 8.71
N ASP A 314 -1.39 -2.27 8.50
CA ASP A 314 -2.27 -1.83 9.59
C ASP A 314 -2.71 -3.01 10.48
N SER A 315 -2.98 -4.17 9.86
CA SER A 315 -3.36 -5.38 10.58
C SER A 315 -2.19 -5.96 11.40
N VAL A 316 -0.97 -5.99 10.85
CA VAL A 316 0.25 -6.39 11.56
C VAL A 316 0.51 -5.47 12.75
N LEU A 317 0.40 -4.15 12.57
CA LEU A 317 0.56 -3.19 13.67
C LEU A 317 -0.51 -3.37 14.76
N GLY A 318 -1.77 -3.58 14.38
CA GLY A 318 -2.87 -3.82 15.31
C GLY A 318 -2.62 -5.07 16.15
N LEU A 319 -2.33 -6.20 15.50
CA LEU A 319 -2.07 -7.47 16.19
C LEU A 319 -0.76 -7.45 16.99
N ALA A 320 0.30 -6.78 16.51
CA ALA A 320 1.53 -6.62 17.27
C ALA A 320 1.29 -5.83 18.56
N ARG A 321 0.52 -4.74 18.51
CA ARG A 321 0.16 -3.96 19.70
C ARG A 321 -0.71 -4.75 20.67
N GLU A 322 -1.62 -5.56 20.16
CA GLU A 322 -2.51 -6.41 20.96
C GLU A 322 -1.76 -7.60 21.61
N ARG A 323 -0.90 -8.28 20.85
CA ARG A 323 -0.38 -9.62 21.21
C ARG A 323 1.11 -9.65 21.49
N LEU A 324 1.92 -8.79 20.86
CA LEU A 324 3.36 -8.73 21.13
C LEU A 324 3.70 -7.73 22.24
N ALA A 325 3.07 -6.56 22.27
CA ALA A 325 3.41 -5.52 23.24
C ALA A 325 3.23 -5.95 24.70
N PRO A 326 2.17 -6.70 25.09
CA PRO A 326 2.06 -7.25 26.45
C PRO A 326 3.19 -8.24 26.80
N ASN A 327 3.85 -8.83 25.80
CA ASN A 327 4.98 -9.73 25.95
C ASN A 327 6.34 -9.01 25.88
N GLY A 328 6.35 -7.70 26.14
CA GLY A 328 7.57 -6.89 26.27
C GLY A 328 8.12 -6.32 24.96
N TRP A 329 7.39 -6.44 23.85
CA TRP A 329 7.78 -5.82 22.58
C TRP A 329 7.42 -4.34 22.50
N THR A 330 8.30 -3.56 21.89
CA THR A 330 7.99 -2.21 21.41
C THR A 330 7.51 -2.28 19.96
N VAL A 331 6.46 -1.55 19.60
CA VAL A 331 5.94 -1.48 18.21
C VAL A 331 6.06 -0.05 17.71
N SER A 332 6.97 0.18 16.76
CA SER A 332 7.40 1.52 16.35
C SER A 332 7.14 1.79 14.88
N GLU A 333 6.46 2.91 14.61
CA GLU A 333 6.39 3.51 13.28
C GLU A 333 7.45 4.61 13.20
N ARG A 334 8.68 4.25 12.79
CA ARG A 334 9.83 5.17 12.76
C ARG A 334 10.69 4.97 11.52
N LYS A 335 11.40 6.02 11.12
CA LYS A 335 12.41 5.92 10.06
C LYS A 335 13.57 5.07 10.57
N ILE A 336 14.08 4.20 9.71
CA ILE A 336 15.24 3.35 9.94
C ILE A 336 16.14 3.40 8.70
N ARG A 337 17.44 3.57 8.92
CA ARG A 337 18.42 3.63 7.83
C ARG A 337 18.87 2.23 7.47
N MET A 338 19.20 1.98 6.21
CA MET A 338 19.76 0.69 5.82
C MET A 338 21.06 0.37 6.57
N SER A 339 21.86 1.39 6.90
CA SER A 339 23.05 1.23 7.75
C SER A 339 22.74 0.72 9.16
N GLU A 340 21.64 1.17 9.77
CA GLU A 340 21.20 0.69 11.10
C GLU A 340 20.78 -0.78 11.03
N VAL A 341 20.13 -1.20 9.94
CA VAL A 341 19.76 -2.60 9.71
C VAL A 341 20.99 -3.49 9.54
N ALA A 342 21.95 -3.05 8.73
CA ALA A 342 23.20 -3.77 8.51
C ALA A 342 24.02 -3.90 9.80
N GLU A 343 24.15 -2.81 10.57
CA GLU A 343 24.82 -2.81 11.87
C GLU A 343 24.11 -3.76 12.87
N ALA A 344 22.78 -3.75 12.90
CA ALA A 344 22.03 -4.66 13.76
C ALA A 344 22.24 -6.14 13.38
N ALA A 345 22.42 -6.45 12.09
CA ALA A 345 22.75 -7.80 11.65
C ALA A 345 24.16 -8.20 12.11
N ASP A 346 25.17 -7.35 11.87
CA ASP A 346 26.56 -7.60 12.26
C ASP A 346 26.70 -7.78 13.79
N GLU A 347 25.89 -7.06 14.58
CA GLU A 347 25.87 -7.15 16.05
C GLU A 347 24.97 -8.28 16.60
N GLY A 348 24.32 -9.07 15.75
CA GLY A 348 23.41 -10.15 16.18
C GLY A 348 22.13 -9.65 16.88
N ARG A 349 21.74 -8.39 16.64
CA ARG A 349 20.53 -7.76 17.17
C ARG A 349 19.34 -7.86 16.21
N LEU A 350 19.57 -7.99 14.91
CA LEU A 350 18.51 -8.20 13.93
C LEU A 350 17.90 -9.59 14.13
N ILE A 351 16.59 -9.65 14.39
CA ILE A 351 15.88 -10.90 14.67
C ILE A 351 15.31 -11.48 13.38
N GLU A 352 14.52 -10.68 12.66
CA GLU A 352 13.93 -11.07 11.38
C GLU A 352 13.45 -9.86 10.57
N VAL A 353 13.30 -10.03 9.26
CA VAL A 353 12.76 -9.02 8.35
C VAL A 353 11.66 -9.67 7.49
N PHE A 354 10.55 -8.95 7.28
CA PHE A 354 9.48 -9.45 6.42
C PHE A 354 8.69 -8.33 5.74
N GLY A 355 8.21 -8.61 4.53
CA GLY A 355 7.22 -7.79 3.83
C GLY A 355 5.80 -8.14 4.25
N SER A 356 4.88 -7.19 4.10
CA SER A 356 3.44 -7.40 4.30
C SER A 356 2.60 -6.79 3.16
N GLY A 357 1.58 -7.52 2.72
CA GLY A 357 0.67 -7.06 1.68
C GLY A 357 -0.34 -8.15 1.29
N THR A 358 -1.49 -7.76 0.71
CA THR A 358 -2.62 -8.69 0.46
C THR A 358 -2.21 -9.97 -0.28
N ALA A 359 -1.29 -9.87 -1.24
CA ALA A 359 -0.93 -10.98 -2.11
C ALA A 359 -0.26 -12.13 -1.34
N ALA A 360 0.78 -11.83 -0.56
CA ALA A 360 1.53 -12.82 0.23
C ALA A 360 1.10 -12.91 1.71
N ILE A 361 0.29 -11.96 2.19
CA ILE A 361 0.02 -11.68 3.62
C ILE A 361 1.30 -11.25 4.33
N VAL A 362 2.24 -12.18 4.50
CA VAL A 362 3.59 -11.95 5.03
C VAL A 362 4.59 -12.61 4.07
N SER A 363 5.74 -11.97 3.85
CA SER A 363 6.83 -12.48 3.01
C SER A 363 8.14 -12.40 3.79
N PRO A 364 8.66 -13.50 4.35
CA PRO A 364 9.94 -13.50 5.05
C PRO A 364 11.07 -13.06 4.13
N VAL A 365 12.09 -12.41 4.69
CA VAL A 365 13.29 -11.98 3.96
C VAL A 365 14.49 -12.70 4.53
N ARG A 366 15.28 -13.34 3.67
CA ARG A 366 16.50 -14.04 4.07
C ARG A 366 17.69 -13.10 4.12
N ASN A 367 17.84 -12.28 3.08
CA ASN A 367 18.99 -11.42 2.97
C ASN A 367 18.71 -10.19 2.10
N ILE A 368 19.52 -9.15 2.31
CA ILE A 368 19.46 -7.89 1.58
C ILE A 368 20.87 -7.61 1.02
N SER A 369 20.99 -7.49 -0.29
CA SER A 369 22.22 -7.01 -0.93
C SER A 369 22.33 -5.50 -0.75
N TYR A 370 23.39 -5.05 -0.08
CA TYR A 370 23.63 -3.66 0.24
C TYR A 370 25.14 -3.36 0.18
N LYS A 371 25.53 -2.41 -0.68
CA LYS A 371 26.92 -1.94 -0.86
C LYS A 371 27.95 -3.07 -1.05
N GLY A 372 27.60 -4.05 -1.88
CA GLY A 372 28.46 -5.19 -2.21
C GLY A 372 28.56 -6.26 -1.12
N LYS A 373 27.74 -6.17 -0.06
CA LYS A 373 27.64 -7.17 1.01
C LYS A 373 26.23 -7.73 1.08
N MET A 374 26.11 -8.95 1.61
CA MET A 374 24.83 -9.55 1.95
C MET A 374 24.57 -9.35 3.44
N VAL A 375 23.51 -8.62 3.77
CA VAL A 375 22.99 -8.49 5.14
C VAL A 375 22.09 -9.68 5.42
N ASP A 376 22.48 -10.54 6.36
CA ASP A 376 21.65 -11.65 6.84
C ASP A 376 20.49 -11.10 7.68
N CYS A 377 19.27 -11.54 7.36
CA CYS A 377 18.05 -11.10 8.02
C CYS A 377 17.58 -12.04 9.15
N GLY A 378 18.50 -12.80 9.76
CA GLY A 378 18.28 -13.52 11.02
C GLY A 378 17.67 -14.91 10.88
N LEU A 379 17.49 -15.40 9.64
CA LEU A 379 16.99 -16.76 9.38
C LEU A 379 18.14 -17.76 9.35
N LYS A 380 18.01 -18.89 10.04
CA LYS A 380 18.97 -19.99 9.91
C LYS A 380 18.91 -20.61 8.51
N GLU A 381 19.96 -21.32 8.14
CA GLU A 381 20.13 -21.92 6.79
C GLU A 381 18.94 -22.83 6.40
N ASP A 382 18.36 -23.55 7.37
CA ASP A 382 17.24 -24.48 7.21
C ASP A 382 15.85 -23.87 7.50
N GLU A 383 15.78 -22.59 7.85
CA GLU A 383 14.53 -21.89 8.22
C GLU A 383 14.06 -20.95 7.12
N GLU A 384 12.84 -21.11 6.62
CA GLU A 384 12.27 -20.27 5.55
C GLU A 384 11.42 -19.09 6.05
N ALA A 385 11.17 -19.02 7.35
CA ALA A 385 10.44 -17.96 7.99
C ALA A 385 10.83 -17.85 9.46
N GLY A 386 10.87 -16.62 9.97
CA GLY A 386 11.08 -16.34 11.38
C GLY A 386 9.81 -16.55 12.21
N GLU A 387 9.96 -16.50 13.53
CA GLU A 387 8.88 -16.70 14.49
C GLU A 387 7.79 -15.63 14.32
N ILE A 388 8.14 -14.33 14.23
CA ILE A 388 7.09 -13.28 14.24
C ILE A 388 6.40 -13.20 12.88
N ALA A 389 7.11 -13.40 11.78
CA ALA A 389 6.54 -13.49 10.44
C ALA A 389 5.51 -14.63 10.37
N SER A 390 5.85 -15.78 10.96
CA SER A 390 4.95 -16.93 11.05
C SER A 390 3.73 -16.66 11.95
N GLN A 391 3.93 -16.05 13.13
CA GLN A 391 2.84 -15.66 14.02
C GLN A 391 1.89 -14.65 13.36
N MET A 392 2.42 -13.60 12.72
CA MET A 392 1.63 -12.58 12.03
C MET A 392 0.81 -13.19 10.90
N LYS A 393 1.40 -14.08 10.10
CA LYS A 393 0.67 -14.81 9.06
C LYS A 393 -0.45 -15.63 9.68
N ASN A 394 -0.17 -16.41 10.72
CA ASN A 394 -1.14 -17.31 11.33
C ASN A 394 -2.30 -16.55 11.99
N TRP A 395 -2.05 -15.44 12.69
CA TRP A 395 -3.09 -14.61 13.29
C TRP A 395 -4.00 -13.99 12.22
N ILE A 396 -3.41 -13.43 11.16
CA ILE A 396 -4.20 -12.85 10.06
C ILE A 396 -5.00 -13.93 9.34
N GLU A 397 -4.42 -15.09 9.04
CA GLU A 397 -5.12 -16.20 8.41
C GLU A 397 -6.24 -16.75 9.31
N GLY A 398 -6.03 -16.86 10.62
CA GLY A 398 -7.07 -17.28 11.56
C GLY A 398 -8.34 -16.43 11.44
N ILE A 399 -8.18 -15.12 11.30
CA ILE A 399 -9.30 -14.18 11.09
C ILE A 399 -9.90 -14.32 9.67
N GLN A 400 -9.05 -14.48 8.65
CA GLN A 400 -9.47 -14.59 7.24
C GLN A 400 -10.32 -15.85 6.99
N TYR A 401 -9.91 -16.99 7.57
CA TYR A 401 -10.59 -18.27 7.45
C TYR A 401 -11.64 -18.49 8.55
N GLY A 402 -11.87 -17.52 9.44
CA GLY A 402 -12.90 -17.62 10.49
C GLY A 402 -12.59 -18.63 11.60
N ASP A 403 -11.32 -19.02 11.76
CA ASP A 403 -10.85 -19.78 12.94
C ASP A 403 -10.92 -18.92 14.21
N GLU A 404 -10.80 -17.60 14.04
CA GLU A 404 -10.93 -16.59 15.08
C GLU A 404 -12.06 -15.62 14.69
N ASP A 405 -13.09 -15.51 15.54
CA ASP A 405 -14.13 -14.50 15.33
C ASP A 405 -13.56 -13.11 15.60
N HIS A 406 -13.68 -12.22 14.60
CA HIS A 406 -13.07 -10.91 14.67
C HIS A 406 -13.78 -9.94 13.72
N LYS A 407 -13.96 -8.68 14.15
CA LYS A 407 -14.60 -7.59 13.38
C LYS A 407 -13.95 -7.26 12.03
N TRP A 408 -12.76 -7.81 11.76
CA TRP A 408 -12.06 -7.66 10.49
C TRP A 408 -12.50 -8.68 9.44
N SER A 409 -13.23 -9.72 9.85
CA SER A 409 -13.81 -10.74 8.99
C SER A 409 -15.24 -10.34 8.64
N TYR A 410 -15.45 -9.84 7.43
CA TYR A 410 -16.77 -9.48 6.93
C TYR A 410 -17.42 -10.70 6.27
N VAL A 411 -18.49 -11.21 6.85
CA VAL A 411 -19.20 -12.40 6.38
C VAL A 411 -20.18 -12.00 5.25
N LEU A 412 -20.12 -12.70 4.12
CA LEU A 412 -20.97 -12.44 2.94
C LEU A 412 -22.36 -13.08 3.03
#